data_AF-A0A099ETL6-F1
#
_entry.id   AF-A0A099ETL6-F1
#
_cell.length_a   1.000
_cell.length_b   1.000
_cell.length_c   1.000
_cell.angle_alpha   90.00
_cell.angle_beta   90.00
_cell.angle_gamma   90.00
#
_symmetry.space_group_name_H-M   'P 1'
#
loop_
_entity.id
_entity.type
_entity.pdbx_description
1 polymer ?
#
loop_
_entity_poly.entity_id
_entity_poly.type
_entity_poly.pdbx_seq_one_letter_code
_entity_poly.pdbx_strand_id
1 'polypeptide(L)'
;MPEGTKLGPVGSEVIYENDLVRVWSLRLPAGATQDWHRHDLDYLVIPIVPSDNNVMVFADGREKPTTETPGDALWRQAGPPHKLENRGTIDYQNVLVEFKKS
;
A
#
# COMPACT_ATOMS: atom_id res chain seq x y z
N MET A 1 14.37 -8.07 -3.89
CA MET A 1 13.40 -9.19 -3.76
C MET A 1 14.08 -10.45 -4.28
N PRO A 2 13.82 -11.62 -3.71
CA PRO A 2 14.37 -12.88 -4.22
C PRO A 2 14.09 -13.07 -5.72
N GLU A 3 15.00 -13.72 -6.44
CA GLU A 3 14.77 -14.10 -7.83
C GLU A 3 13.51 -14.99 -7.94
N GLY A 4 12.69 -14.78 -8.97
CA GLY A 4 11.45 -15.52 -9.15
C GLY A 4 10.28 -15.11 -8.23
N THR A 5 10.42 -14.03 -7.44
CA THR A 5 9.31 -13.49 -6.63
C THR A 5 8.12 -13.15 -7.52
N LYS A 6 6.97 -13.78 -7.26
CA LYS A 6 5.69 -13.40 -7.85
C LYS A 6 5.10 -12.25 -7.05
N LEU A 7 4.76 -11.15 -7.72
CA LEU A 7 4.14 -10.01 -7.07
C LEU A 7 2.69 -10.30 -6.68
N GLY A 8 2.33 -9.88 -5.47
CA GLY A 8 0.97 -9.89 -4.95
C GLY A 8 0.16 -8.64 -5.34
N PRO A 9 -1.10 -8.57 -4.90
CA PRO A 9 -1.97 -7.43 -5.18
C PRO A 9 -1.58 -6.17 -4.38
N VAL A 10 -2.02 -5.02 -4.89
CA VAL A 10 -1.85 -3.69 -4.27
C VAL A 10 -2.72 -3.50 -3.02
N GLY A 11 -3.85 -4.21 -2.93
CA GLY A 11 -4.73 -4.19 -1.76
C GLY A 11 -5.35 -5.55 -1.50
N SER A 12 -6.22 -5.62 -0.50
CA SER A 12 -6.98 -6.81 -0.14
C SER A 12 -8.10 -7.10 -1.15
N GLU A 13 -8.77 -6.05 -1.65
CA GLU A 13 -9.90 -6.17 -2.56
C GLU A 13 -10.01 -4.92 -3.46
N VAL A 14 -10.44 -5.10 -4.72
CA VAL A 14 -10.89 -3.98 -5.56
C VAL A 14 -12.35 -3.70 -5.22
N ILE A 15 -12.61 -2.54 -4.63
CA ILE A 15 -13.96 -2.15 -4.18
C ILE A 15 -14.70 -1.27 -5.19
N TYR A 16 -13.98 -0.69 -6.16
CA TYR A 16 -14.55 0.06 -7.28
C TYR A 16 -13.56 0.14 -8.44
N GLU A 17 -14.04 0.11 -9.67
CA GLU A 17 -13.21 0.31 -10.85
C GLU A 17 -14.04 0.93 -11.99
N ASN A 18 -13.46 1.93 -12.67
CA ASN A 18 -13.98 2.49 -13.92
C ASN A 18 -12.80 2.82 -14.86
N ASP A 19 -13.05 3.56 -15.94
CA ASP A 19 -12.01 3.91 -16.92
C ASP A 19 -10.93 4.86 -16.39
N LEU A 20 -11.24 5.64 -15.34
CA LEU A 20 -10.35 6.66 -14.78
C LEU A 20 -9.59 6.17 -13.55
N VAL A 21 -10.20 5.29 -12.74
CA VAL A 21 -9.64 4.88 -11.45
C VAL A 21 -9.86 3.41 -11.14
N ARG A 22 -8.97 2.86 -10.32
CA ARG A 22 -9.21 1.62 -9.55
C ARG A 22 -9.06 1.93 -8.08
N VAL A 23 -10.02 1.50 -7.27
CA VAL A 23 -10.04 1.72 -5.83
C VAL A 23 -9.88 0.40 -5.11
N TRP A 24 -8.87 0.33 -4.25
CA TRP A 24 -8.58 -0.81 -3.40
C TRP A 24 -8.98 -0.52 -1.96
N SER A 25 -9.46 -1.54 -1.25
CA SER A 25 -9.38 -1.59 0.21
C SER A 25 -8.12 -2.37 0.61
N LEU A 26 -7.46 -1.93 1.68
CA LEU A 26 -6.39 -2.69 2.32
C LEU A 26 -6.73 -2.88 3.79
N ARG A 27 -6.64 -4.13 4.25
CA ARG A 27 -6.58 -4.46 5.67
C ARG A 27 -5.28 -5.20 5.94
N LEU A 28 -4.48 -4.67 6.86
CA LEU A 28 -3.20 -5.24 7.24
C LEU A 28 -3.15 -5.40 8.77
N PRO A 29 -3.38 -6.64 9.28
CA PRO A 29 -3.37 -6.89 10.72
C PRO A 29 -2.06 -6.49 11.40
N ALA A 30 -2.11 -6.26 12.71
CA ALA A 30 -0.91 -6.04 13.51
C ALA A 30 0.11 -7.17 13.33
N GLY A 31 1.38 -6.82 13.09
CA GLY A 31 2.47 -7.78 12.82
C GLY A 31 2.45 -8.41 11.42
N ALA A 32 1.44 -8.14 10.60
CA ALA A 32 1.33 -8.73 9.26
C ALA A 32 2.18 -7.96 8.23
N THR A 33 2.44 -8.65 7.12
CA THR A 33 3.14 -8.09 5.96
C THR A 33 2.26 -8.21 4.73
N GLN A 34 2.04 -7.10 4.03
CA GLN A 34 1.65 -7.12 2.63
C GLN A 34 2.91 -7.43 1.82
N ASP A 35 2.95 -8.63 1.25
CA ASP A 35 4.11 -9.14 0.53
C ASP A 35 4.40 -8.31 -0.73
N TRP A 36 5.51 -8.61 -1.41
CA TRP A 36 6.01 -7.86 -2.55
C TRP A 36 4.90 -7.54 -3.55
N HIS A 37 4.63 -6.25 -3.71
CA HIS A 37 3.68 -5.71 -4.67
C HIS A 37 4.29 -4.48 -5.32
N ARG A 38 3.67 -4.04 -6.41
CA ARG A 38 4.12 -2.88 -7.18
C ARG A 38 2.92 -2.03 -7.56
N HIS A 39 3.09 -0.72 -7.44
CA HIS A 39 2.18 0.26 -8.01
C HIS A 39 2.70 0.66 -9.38
N ASP A 40 1.99 0.26 -10.43
CA ASP A 40 2.29 0.65 -11.82
C ASP A 40 1.65 2.01 -12.20
N LEU A 41 0.73 2.49 -11.37
CA LEU A 41 0.02 3.75 -11.52
C LEU A 41 0.33 4.68 -10.34
N ASP A 42 0.22 5.99 -10.57
CA ASP A 42 0.21 6.96 -9.48
C ASP A 42 -1.08 6.77 -8.67
N TYR A 43 -1.00 7.06 -7.37
CA TYR A 43 -2.08 6.70 -6.46
C TYR A 43 -2.16 7.62 -5.25
N LEU A 44 -3.33 7.61 -4.62
CA LEU A 44 -3.63 8.33 -3.40
C LEU A 44 -4.03 7.33 -2.31
N VAL A 45 -3.46 7.48 -1.11
CA VAL A 45 -3.80 6.68 0.08
C VAL A 45 -4.66 7.53 1.01
N ILE A 46 -5.80 6.98 1.43
CA ILE A 46 -6.72 7.56 2.40
C ILE A 46 -6.78 6.61 3.61
N PRO A 47 -6.07 6.91 4.70
CA PRO A 47 -6.08 6.07 5.89
C PRO A 47 -7.46 6.07 6.55
N ILE A 48 -7.94 4.90 6.95
CA ILE A 48 -9.19 4.74 7.71
C ILE A 48 -8.86 4.50 9.20
N VAL A 49 -7.79 3.74 9.45
CA VAL A 49 -7.19 3.52 10.77
C VAL A 49 -5.75 4.05 10.71
N PRO A 50 -5.24 4.73 11.76
CA PRO A 50 -3.88 5.28 11.71
C PRO A 50 -2.81 4.20 11.54
N SER A 51 -1.67 4.57 10.97
CA SER A 51 -0.46 3.76 11.10
C SER A 51 0.20 3.99 12.47
N ASP A 52 0.46 2.90 13.20
CA ASP A 52 1.19 2.91 14.48
C ASP A 52 2.68 2.62 14.26
N ASN A 53 3.02 1.75 13.31
CA ASN A 53 4.40 1.52 12.88
C ASN A 53 4.45 0.78 11.53
N ASN A 54 3.94 1.42 10.48
CA ASN A 54 4.01 0.86 9.13
C ASN A 54 5.36 1.20 8.49
N VAL A 55 5.98 0.22 7.83
CA VAL A 55 7.28 0.37 7.18
C VAL A 55 7.24 -0.23 5.78
N MET A 56 7.57 0.58 4.77
CA MET A 56 7.84 0.07 3.42
C MET A 56 9.26 -0.49 3.37
N VAL A 57 9.42 -1.71 2.86
CA VAL A 57 10.72 -2.37 2.69
C VAL A 57 10.99 -2.61 1.21
N PHE A 58 12.13 -2.13 0.72
CA PHE A 58 12.52 -2.18 -0.68
C PHE A 58 13.51 -3.31 -0.97
N ALA A 59 13.61 -3.68 -2.25
CA ALA A 59 14.45 -4.78 -2.71
C ALA A 59 15.95 -4.60 -2.40
N ASP A 60 16.41 -3.37 -2.26
CA ASP A 60 17.77 -2.97 -1.95
C ASP A 60 18.04 -2.85 -0.43
N GLY A 61 17.07 -3.25 0.40
CA GLY A 61 17.17 -3.20 1.86
C GLY A 61 16.83 -1.84 2.46
N ARG A 62 16.49 -0.81 1.65
CA ARG A 62 15.98 0.45 2.22
C ARG A 62 14.66 0.20 2.94
N GLU A 63 14.51 0.85 4.08
CA GLU A 63 13.26 0.92 4.83
C GLU A 63 12.76 2.36 4.88
N LYS A 64 11.44 2.54 4.76
CA LYS A 64 10.79 3.84 4.85
C LYS A 64 9.56 3.73 5.75
N PRO A 65 9.65 4.22 7.01
CA PRO A 65 8.48 4.36 7.86
C PRO A 65 7.40 5.23 7.21
N THR A 66 6.13 4.92 7.48
CA THR A 66 4.98 5.72 7.04
C THR A 66 4.17 6.19 8.23
N THR A 67 3.81 7.48 8.19
CA THR A 67 2.88 8.09 9.13
C THR A 67 1.64 8.48 8.35
N GLU A 68 0.52 7.85 8.68
CA GLU A 68 -0.72 7.91 7.93
C GLU A 68 -1.86 8.10 8.94
N THR A 69 -2.51 9.27 8.89
CA THR A 69 -3.54 9.68 9.86
C THR A 69 -4.92 9.63 9.19
N PRO A 70 -5.97 9.14 9.87
CA PRO A 70 -7.32 9.19 9.33
C PRO A 70 -7.75 10.62 8.99
N GLY A 71 -8.39 10.77 7.82
CA GLY A 71 -8.79 12.07 7.28
C GLY A 71 -7.76 12.72 6.36
N ASP A 72 -6.52 12.23 6.32
CA ASP A 72 -5.51 12.68 5.38
C ASP A 72 -5.67 12.02 3.99
N ALA A 73 -5.02 12.64 3.00
CA ALA A 73 -4.89 12.13 1.64
C ALA A 73 -3.42 12.23 1.20
N LEU A 74 -2.77 11.08 0.96
CA LEU A 74 -1.35 11.02 0.64
C LEU A 74 -1.14 10.61 -0.81
N TRP A 75 -0.62 11.53 -1.62
CA TRP A 75 -0.20 11.24 -3.00
C TRP A 75 1.12 10.46 -3.02
N ARG A 76 1.19 9.43 -3.87
CA ARG A 76 2.40 8.67 -4.17
C ARG A 76 2.49 8.40 -5.67
N GLN A 77 3.71 8.39 -6.18
CA GLN A 77 3.98 8.05 -7.58
C GLN A 77 4.17 6.55 -7.74
N ALA A 78 3.90 6.04 -8.94
CA ALA A 78 4.28 4.70 -9.36
C ALA A 78 5.76 4.44 -9.06
N GLY A 79 6.09 3.22 -8.66
CA GLY A 79 7.39 2.94 -8.07
C GLY A 79 7.87 1.51 -8.25
N PRO A 80 9.11 1.23 -7.78
CA PRO A 80 9.63 -0.13 -7.74
C PRO A 80 8.84 -0.97 -6.72
N PRO A 81 8.89 -2.32 -6.82
CA PRO A 81 8.25 -3.19 -5.86
C PRO A 81 8.72 -2.96 -4.42
N HIS A 82 7.79 -3.11 -3.47
CA HIS A 82 8.06 -3.09 -2.03
C HIS A 82 7.18 -4.07 -1.26
N LYS A 83 7.53 -4.33 0.01
CA LYS A 83 6.61 -4.86 1.02
C LYS A 83 6.09 -3.71 1.86
N LEU A 84 4.91 -3.87 2.45
CA LEU A 84 4.44 -3.03 3.55
C LEU A 84 4.31 -3.90 4.80
N GLU A 85 5.06 -3.56 5.84
CA GLU A 85 5.05 -4.27 7.12
C GLU A 85 4.31 -3.42 8.14
N ASN A 86 3.26 -3.97 8.75
CA ASN A 86 2.66 -3.37 9.92
C ASN A 86 3.39 -3.91 11.16
N ARG A 87 4.42 -3.19 11.59
CA ARG A 87 5.21 -3.52 12.79
C ARG A 87 4.59 -2.95 14.07
N GLY A 88 3.38 -2.39 13.96
CA GLY A 88 2.64 -1.81 15.08
C GLY A 88 1.82 -2.86 15.80
N THR A 89 1.01 -2.38 16.74
CA THR A 89 0.16 -3.23 17.59
C THR A 89 -1.33 -3.17 17.24
N ILE A 90 -1.70 -2.36 16.25
CA ILE A 90 -3.08 -2.20 15.78
C ILE A 90 -3.22 -2.64 14.33
N ASP A 91 -4.42 -3.11 13.96
CA ASP A 91 -4.75 -3.40 12.57
C ASP A 91 -4.79 -2.11 11.77
N TYR A 92 -4.02 -2.06 10.68
CA TYR A 92 -4.01 -0.93 9.77
C TYR A 92 -5.04 -1.12 8.65
N GLN A 93 -5.70 -0.02 8.25
CA GLN A 93 -6.66 -0.03 7.13
C GLN A 93 -6.58 1.26 6.33
N ASN A 94 -6.66 1.14 5.01
CA ASN A 94 -6.80 2.28 4.11
C ASN A 94 -7.71 1.97 2.93
N VAL A 95 -8.09 3.05 2.25
CA VAL A 95 -8.56 3.02 0.87
C VAL A 95 -7.46 3.61 0.00
N LEU A 96 -7.18 2.98 -1.13
CA LEU A 96 -6.19 3.43 -2.10
C LEU A 96 -6.84 3.65 -3.46
N VAL A 97 -6.59 4.79 -4.08
CA VAL A 97 -7.10 5.14 -5.40
C VAL A 97 -5.95 5.20 -6.39
N GLU A 98 -5.90 4.25 -7.31
CA GLU A 98 -4.98 4.27 -8.46
C GLU A 98 -5.61 5.06 -9.61
N PHE A 99 -4.84 5.95 -10.23
CA PHE A 99 -5.27 6.77 -11.36
C PHE A 99 -4.81 6.16 -12.68
N LYS A 100 -5.76 5.76 -13.52
CA LYS A 100 -5.48 5.19 -14.84
C LYS A 100 -5.11 6.31 -15.80
N LYS A 101 -4.05 6.10 -16.56
CA LYS A 101 -3.70 7.00 -17.65
C LYS A 101 -4.73 6.83 -18.77
N SER A 102 -5.30 7.94 -19.20
CA SER A 102 -6.18 8.03 -20.36
C SER A 102 -5.43 7.72 -21.65
#